data_AF-F6FIS3-F1
#
_entry.id   AF-F6FIS3-F1
#
_cell.length_a   1.000
_cell.length_b   1.000
_cell.length_c   1.000
_cell.angle_alpha   90.00
_cell.angle_beta   90.00
_cell.angle_gamma   90.00
#
_symmetry.space_group_name_H-M   'P 1'
#
loop_
_entity.id
_entity.type
_entity.pdbx_description
1 polymer ?
#
loop_
_entity_poly.entity_id
_entity_poly.type
_entity_poly.pdbx_seq_one_letter_code
_entity_poly.pdbx_strand_id
1 'polypeptide(L)'
;MNNSLALKGVLGASCLGTVATGGYLINKNYGSGRETLRTLLKDVSLINDKSSNHWKTIFEEYKKDPDLINELKLKKSDLSSNTTNSEAAPFVSAWCEEKLNLSTSTPEKEQILSRIKKWCVTQPNTIKEKLDSLGKAAVSDWKVKYEAIKDDSLFQEIKTLADSFTSESDKEKGGSALDKWCTSNSAKHTWEDGASGIFEKAKTRCLSN
;
A
#
# COMPACT_ATOMS: atom_id res chain seq x y z
N MET A 1 -38.05 1.08 -61.08
CA MET A 1 -37.41 0.23 -62.12
C MET A 1 -35.99 0.70 -62.31
N ASN A 2 -35.06 -0.20 -61.96
CA ASN A 2 -33.77 -0.47 -62.57
C ASN A 2 -32.75 0.65 -62.80
N ASN A 3 -31.59 0.44 -62.15
CA ASN A 3 -30.23 0.49 -62.70
C ASN A 3 -29.63 1.88 -62.99
N SER A 4 -28.33 2.14 -62.84
CA SER A 4 -27.16 1.38 -62.37
C SER A 4 -26.04 2.39 -62.12
N LEU A 5 -25.13 2.05 -61.22
CA LEU A 5 -23.77 2.61 -61.13
C LEU A 5 -23.05 2.57 -62.48
N ALA A 6 -22.24 3.61 -62.77
CA ALA A 6 -20.85 3.50 -63.24
C ALA A 6 -20.23 4.87 -63.55
N LEU A 7 -19.15 5.25 -62.86
CA LEU A 7 -18.08 6.08 -63.44
C LEU A 7 -16.78 5.76 -62.72
N LYS A 8 -16.06 4.76 -63.23
CA LYS A 8 -14.81 4.90 -64.01
C LYS A 8 -13.68 5.52 -63.20
N GLY A 9 -12.82 4.64 -62.68
CA GLY A 9 -11.54 4.99 -62.12
C GLY A 9 -10.54 5.45 -63.18
N VAL A 10 -9.53 6.17 -62.72
CA VAL A 10 -8.27 6.39 -63.41
C VAL A 10 -7.16 5.98 -62.45
N LEU A 11 -6.43 4.94 -62.87
CA LEU A 11 -5.21 4.46 -62.24
C LEU A 11 -4.05 5.34 -62.70
N GLY A 12 -3.50 6.13 -61.79
CA GLY A 12 -2.19 6.76 -61.93
C GLY A 12 -1.19 6.04 -61.04
N ALA A 13 -0.28 5.28 -61.65
CA ALA A 13 0.78 4.56 -60.96
C ALA A 13 1.94 5.51 -60.63
N SER A 14 2.16 5.77 -59.35
CA SER A 14 3.44 6.28 -58.84
C SER A 14 3.82 5.45 -57.61
N CYS A 15 4.79 4.56 -57.81
CA CYS A 15 5.45 3.83 -56.74
C CYS A 15 6.20 4.82 -55.83
N LEU A 16 5.68 5.01 -54.61
CA LEU A 16 6.45 5.49 -53.47
C LEU A 16 6.10 4.54 -52.32
N GLY A 17 7.13 3.84 -51.81
CA GLY A 17 6.98 2.87 -50.75
C GLY A 17 6.28 3.49 -49.54
N THR A 18 5.09 2.99 -49.22
CA THR A 18 4.42 3.33 -47.96
C THR A 18 5.19 2.64 -46.86
N VAL A 19 5.99 3.41 -46.12
CA VAL A 19 6.36 3.05 -44.75
C VAL A 19 5.03 2.77 -44.04
N ALA A 20 4.89 1.57 -43.48
CA ALA A 20 3.76 1.22 -42.63
C ALA A 20 3.79 2.11 -41.38
N THR A 21 3.28 3.33 -41.49
CA THR A 21 2.91 4.14 -40.34
C THR A 21 1.61 3.51 -39.85
N GLY A 22 1.75 2.52 -38.97
CA GLY A 22 0.65 1.99 -38.19
C GLY A 22 0.02 3.15 -37.45
N GLY A 23 -1.07 3.68 -38.02
CA GLY A 23 -1.92 4.66 -37.37
C GLY A 23 -2.41 4.02 -36.08
N TYR A 24 -1.85 4.50 -34.97
CA TYR A 24 -2.40 4.26 -33.65
C TYR A 24 -3.79 4.91 -33.67
N LEU A 25 -4.83 4.12 -33.92
CA LEU A 25 -6.19 4.52 -33.58
C LEU A 25 -6.21 4.68 -32.07
N ILE A 26 -5.98 5.91 -31.60
CA ILE A 26 -6.40 6.33 -30.26
C ILE A 26 -7.92 6.30 -30.31
N ASN A 27 -8.47 5.12 -29.99
CA ASN A 27 -9.88 4.98 -29.71
C ASN A 27 -10.14 5.70 -28.38
N LYS A 28 -10.48 6.99 -28.45
CA LYS A 28 -11.16 7.69 -27.35
C LYS A 28 -12.59 7.16 -27.26
N ASN A 29 -12.75 5.92 -26.78
CA ASN A 29 -13.99 5.47 -26.17
C ASN A 29 -14.04 6.00 -24.73
N TYR A 30 -14.21 7.32 -24.63
CA TYR A 30 -14.77 7.96 -23.45
C TYR A 30 -16.29 7.82 -23.60
N GLY A 31 -16.89 6.82 -22.94
CA GLY A 31 -18.35 6.69 -22.86
C GLY A 31 -18.97 5.50 -23.60
N SER A 32 -18.63 4.27 -23.21
CA SER A 32 -19.52 3.10 -23.36
C SER A 32 -19.35 2.14 -22.18
N GLY A 33 -19.88 2.53 -21.03
CA GLY A 33 -20.54 1.67 -20.01
C GLY A 33 -20.02 0.27 -19.72
N ARG A 34 -18.70 0.02 -19.61
CA ARG A 34 -18.23 -1.17 -18.89
C ARG A 34 -17.99 -0.78 -17.44
N GLU A 35 -18.92 -1.16 -16.57
CA GLU A 35 -18.69 -1.08 -15.13
C GLU A 35 -17.48 -1.95 -14.78
N THR A 36 -16.51 -1.36 -14.09
CA THR A 36 -15.33 -2.07 -13.60
C THR A 36 -15.37 -2.17 -12.08
N LEU A 37 -14.50 -2.97 -11.48
CA LEU A 37 -14.44 -3.06 -10.02
C LEU A 37 -14.11 -1.70 -9.38
N ARG A 38 -13.34 -0.84 -10.07
CA ARG A 38 -13.10 0.55 -9.65
C ARG A 38 -14.39 1.35 -9.47
N THR A 39 -15.41 1.16 -10.32
CA THR A 39 -16.67 1.92 -10.22
C THR A 39 -17.52 1.54 -9.01
N LEU A 40 -17.23 0.40 -8.37
CA LEU A 40 -17.90 -0.07 -7.15
C LEU A 40 -17.25 0.44 -5.85
N LEU A 41 -16.13 1.18 -5.94
CA LEU A 41 -15.31 1.59 -4.81
C LEU A 41 -15.32 3.11 -4.60
N LYS A 42 -16.45 3.77 -4.88
CA LYS A 42 -16.57 5.24 -4.87
C LYS A 42 -16.25 5.89 -3.51
N ASP A 43 -16.50 5.18 -2.41
CA ASP A 43 -16.26 5.68 -1.05
C ASP A 43 -14.90 5.22 -0.47
N VAL A 44 -14.03 4.63 -1.31
CA VAL A 44 -12.73 4.10 -0.89
C VAL A 44 -11.63 4.95 -1.49
N SER A 45 -10.72 5.46 -0.65
CA SER A 45 -9.55 6.22 -1.10
C SER A 45 -8.51 5.29 -1.75
N LEU A 46 -8.65 5.04 -3.05
CA LEU A 46 -7.72 4.21 -3.81
C LEU A 46 -6.39 4.94 -4.06
N ILE A 47 -5.28 4.19 -4.05
CA ILE A 47 -3.98 4.72 -4.46
C ILE A 47 -4.00 4.88 -5.99
N ASN A 48 -3.82 6.11 -6.47
CA ASN A 48 -3.87 6.43 -7.91
C ASN A 48 -2.49 6.67 -8.54
N ASP A 49 -1.47 6.99 -7.73
CA ASP A 49 -0.09 7.17 -8.22
C ASP A 49 0.70 5.84 -8.16
N LYS A 50 1.27 5.44 -9.30
CA LYS A 50 2.09 4.22 -9.43
C LYS A 50 3.42 4.32 -8.67
N SER A 51 3.96 5.52 -8.48
CA SER A 51 5.20 5.74 -7.71
C SER A 51 4.98 5.95 -6.21
N SER A 52 3.74 5.86 -5.74
CA SER A 52 3.42 6.17 -4.35
C SER A 52 4.10 5.22 -3.36
N ASN A 53 4.59 5.78 -2.24
CA ASN A 53 5.10 5.00 -1.12
C ASN A 53 4.00 4.16 -0.43
N HIS A 54 2.71 4.43 -0.68
CA HIS A 54 1.64 3.57 -0.15
C HIS A 54 1.77 2.12 -0.62
N TRP A 55 2.31 1.86 -1.81
CA TRP A 55 2.56 0.49 -2.28
C TRP A 55 3.59 -0.26 -1.44
N LYS A 56 4.62 0.46 -0.99
CA LYS A 56 5.62 -0.06 -0.05
C LYS A 56 4.99 -0.31 1.31
N THR A 57 4.14 0.60 1.80
CA THR A 57 3.39 0.42 3.05
C THR A 57 2.48 -0.82 3.01
N ILE A 58 1.74 -1.02 1.92
CA ILE A 58 0.89 -2.20 1.73
C ILE A 58 1.72 -3.48 1.83
N PHE A 59 2.86 -3.52 1.14
CA PHE A 59 3.73 -4.69 1.23
C PHE A 59 4.29 -4.88 2.64
N GLU A 60 4.79 -3.82 3.29
CA GLU A 60 5.29 -3.89 4.67
C GLU A 60 4.26 -4.50 5.64
N GLU A 61 3.00 -4.09 5.50
CA GLU A 61 1.90 -4.55 6.35
C GLU A 61 1.47 -5.99 6.07
N TYR A 62 1.46 -6.39 4.80
CA TYR A 62 0.88 -7.64 4.34
C TYR A 62 1.89 -8.65 3.81
N LYS A 63 3.21 -8.41 3.92
CA LYS A 63 4.25 -9.35 3.43
C LYS A 63 4.26 -10.71 4.12
N LYS A 64 3.59 -10.84 5.28
CA LYS A 64 3.35 -12.13 5.96
C LYS A 64 2.01 -12.79 5.57
N ASP A 65 1.17 -12.10 4.80
CA ASP A 65 -0.09 -12.63 4.28
C ASP A 65 0.20 -13.55 3.08
N PRO A 66 -0.06 -14.87 3.18
CA PRO A 66 0.21 -15.80 2.10
C PRO A 66 -0.59 -15.47 0.84
N ASP A 67 -1.79 -14.90 0.97
CA ASP A 67 -2.63 -14.54 -0.18
C ASP A 67 -1.96 -13.47 -1.04
N LEU A 68 -1.42 -12.42 -0.42
CA LEU A 68 -0.70 -11.37 -1.15
C LEU A 68 0.53 -11.96 -1.83
N ILE A 69 1.36 -12.72 -1.11
CA ILE A 69 2.59 -13.28 -1.66
C ILE A 69 2.29 -14.21 -2.84
N ASN A 70 1.26 -15.05 -2.75
CA ASN A 70 0.88 -15.96 -3.83
C ASN A 70 0.44 -15.19 -5.08
N GLU A 71 -0.37 -14.14 -4.93
CA GLU A 71 -0.81 -13.28 -6.03
C GLU A 71 0.38 -12.54 -6.69
N LEU A 72 1.33 -12.07 -5.90
CA LEU A 72 2.52 -11.39 -6.42
C LEU A 72 3.48 -12.36 -7.12
N LYS A 73 3.60 -13.62 -6.64
CA LYS A 73 4.42 -14.66 -7.26
C LYS A 73 3.98 -15.02 -8.68
N LEU A 74 2.70 -14.84 -9.01
CA LEU A 74 2.21 -14.99 -10.38
C LEU A 74 2.85 -13.98 -11.35
N LYS A 75 3.35 -12.85 -10.83
CA LYS A 75 4.04 -11.82 -11.62
C LYS A 75 5.56 -11.93 -11.53
N LYS A 76 6.10 -12.29 -10.36
CA LYS A 76 7.54 -12.47 -10.12
C LYS A 76 7.75 -13.57 -9.07
N SER A 77 8.25 -14.72 -9.52
CA SER A 77 8.24 -15.98 -8.75
C SER A 77 9.15 -16.00 -7.51
N ASP A 78 10.17 -15.16 -7.47
CA ASP A 78 11.13 -15.03 -6.35
C ASP A 78 10.66 -14.07 -5.24
N LEU A 79 9.51 -13.41 -5.39
CA LEU A 79 8.93 -12.59 -4.33
C LEU A 79 8.58 -13.43 -3.10
N SER A 80 8.93 -12.92 -1.91
CA SER A 80 8.68 -13.58 -0.64
C SER A 80 8.45 -12.58 0.48
N SER A 81 8.12 -13.06 1.68
CA SER A 81 7.98 -12.21 2.88
C SER A 81 9.26 -11.46 3.28
N ASN A 82 10.41 -11.88 2.74
CA ASN A 82 11.72 -11.29 3.02
C ASN A 82 12.17 -10.30 1.95
N THR A 83 11.40 -10.14 0.87
CA THR A 83 11.68 -9.14 -0.17
C THR A 83 11.63 -7.73 0.43
N THR A 84 12.45 -6.80 -0.07
CA THR A 84 12.41 -5.41 0.38
C THR A 84 11.13 -4.72 -0.07
N ASN A 85 10.64 -3.75 0.70
CA ASN A 85 9.42 -3.02 0.34
C ASN A 85 9.54 -2.32 -1.02
N SER A 86 10.73 -1.80 -1.35
CA SER A 86 10.96 -1.11 -2.62
C SER A 86 10.94 -2.05 -3.83
N GLU A 87 11.41 -3.29 -3.68
CA GLU A 87 11.40 -4.28 -4.77
C GLU A 87 9.99 -4.80 -5.03
N ALA A 88 9.19 -5.03 -3.98
CA ALA A 88 7.85 -5.58 -4.12
C ALA A 88 6.78 -4.56 -4.56
N ALA A 89 6.95 -3.28 -4.20
CA ALA A 89 5.94 -2.23 -4.44
C ALA A 89 5.44 -2.12 -5.90
N PRO A 90 6.28 -2.17 -6.95
CA PRO A 90 5.81 -2.15 -8.34
C PRO A 90 4.85 -3.30 -8.67
N PHE A 91 5.05 -4.48 -8.06
CA PHE A 91 4.20 -5.66 -8.30
C PHE A 91 2.87 -5.56 -7.59
N VAL A 92 2.84 -4.97 -6.39
CA VAL A 92 1.59 -4.62 -5.69
C VAL A 92 0.78 -3.62 -6.52
N SER A 93 1.43 -2.55 -6.98
CA SER A 93 0.79 -1.54 -7.84
C SER A 93 0.22 -2.15 -9.12
N ALA A 94 1.01 -2.99 -9.80
CA ALA A 94 0.59 -3.68 -11.01
C ALA A 94 -0.58 -4.65 -10.78
N TRP A 95 -0.60 -5.36 -9.65
CA TRP A 95 -1.73 -6.22 -9.27
C TRP A 95 -3.00 -5.39 -9.07
N CYS A 96 -2.90 -4.29 -8.32
CA CYS A 96 -4.05 -3.42 -8.05
C CYS A 96 -4.63 -2.81 -9.32
N GLU A 97 -3.79 -2.31 -10.21
CA GLU A 97 -4.23 -1.73 -11.48
C GLU A 97 -4.91 -2.77 -12.38
N GLU A 98 -4.40 -4.01 -12.41
CA GLU A 98 -5.06 -5.09 -13.15
C GLU A 98 -6.44 -5.39 -12.56
N LYS A 99 -6.54 -5.61 -11.24
CA LYS A 99 -7.79 -6.02 -10.61
C LYS A 99 -8.85 -4.93 -10.60
N LEU A 100 -8.47 -3.66 -10.43
CA LEU A 100 -9.40 -2.52 -10.47
C LEU A 100 -10.09 -2.36 -11.84
N ASN A 101 -9.43 -2.79 -12.92
CA ASN A 101 -9.94 -2.67 -14.29
C ASN A 101 -10.73 -3.91 -14.76
N LEU A 102 -10.92 -4.92 -13.91
CA LEU A 102 -11.77 -6.07 -14.22
C LEU A 102 -13.25 -5.68 -14.30
N SER A 103 -14.02 -6.43 -15.10
CA SER A 103 -15.47 -6.26 -15.26
C SER A 103 -16.21 -6.55 -13.95
N THR A 104 -17.33 -5.86 -13.69
CA THR A 104 -18.24 -6.21 -12.58
C THR A 104 -18.92 -7.59 -12.73
N SER A 105 -18.81 -8.20 -13.91
CA SER A 105 -19.28 -9.56 -14.18
C SER A 105 -18.22 -10.65 -13.93
N THR A 106 -17.01 -10.30 -13.49
CA THR A 106 -15.93 -11.26 -13.26
C THR A 106 -16.30 -12.24 -12.14
N PRO A 107 -16.06 -13.57 -12.31
CA PRO A 107 -16.21 -14.53 -11.23
C PRO A 107 -15.38 -14.14 -10.01
N GLU A 108 -15.82 -14.52 -8.80
CA GLU A 108 -15.12 -14.22 -7.54
C GLU A 108 -14.96 -12.71 -7.25
N LYS A 109 -15.77 -11.86 -7.89
CA LYS A 109 -15.79 -10.41 -7.71
C LYS A 109 -15.71 -9.99 -6.24
N GLU A 110 -16.50 -10.61 -5.36
CA GLU A 110 -16.58 -10.28 -3.95
C GLU A 110 -15.24 -10.51 -3.24
N GLN A 111 -14.55 -11.60 -3.57
CA GLN A 111 -13.21 -11.90 -3.03
C GLN A 111 -12.18 -10.91 -3.58
N ILE A 112 -12.22 -10.60 -4.87
CA ILE A 112 -11.33 -9.62 -5.51
C ILE A 112 -11.55 -8.24 -4.90
N LEU A 113 -12.80 -7.79 -4.71
CA LEU A 113 -13.13 -6.52 -4.07
C LEU A 113 -12.63 -6.45 -2.63
N SER A 114 -12.74 -7.55 -1.87
CA SER A 114 -12.18 -7.63 -0.52
C SER A 114 -10.66 -7.41 -0.53
N ARG A 115 -9.94 -8.08 -1.43
CA ARG A 115 -8.50 -7.92 -1.59
C ARG A 115 -8.11 -6.52 -2.08
N ILE A 116 -8.87 -5.92 -3.01
CA ILE A 116 -8.67 -4.54 -3.46
C ILE A 116 -8.81 -3.56 -2.29
N LYS A 117 -9.85 -3.71 -1.45
CA LYS A 117 -10.06 -2.88 -0.26
C LYS A 117 -8.95 -3.03 0.78
N LYS A 118 -8.19 -4.12 0.72
CA LYS A 118 -7.05 -4.38 1.61
C LYS A 118 -5.73 -3.86 1.03
N TRP A 119 -5.49 -4.05 -0.26
CA TRP A 119 -4.16 -3.86 -0.88
C TRP A 119 -4.05 -2.64 -1.78
N CYS A 120 -5.15 -2.02 -2.19
CA CYS A 120 -5.17 -0.93 -3.17
C CYS A 120 -5.62 0.41 -2.59
N VAL A 121 -5.73 0.49 -1.27
CA VAL A 121 -6.23 1.67 -0.55
C VAL A 121 -5.09 2.48 0.03
N THR A 122 -5.31 3.79 0.11
CA THR A 122 -4.36 4.75 0.67
C THR A 122 -4.08 4.39 2.13
N GLN A 123 -2.80 4.38 2.49
CA GLN A 123 -2.36 4.02 3.85
C GLN A 123 -1.81 5.25 4.58
N PRO A 124 -1.88 5.28 5.92
CA PRO A 124 -1.16 6.27 6.72
C PRO A 124 0.33 6.30 6.38
N ASN A 125 0.92 7.49 6.28
CA ASN A 125 2.31 7.68 5.88
C ASN A 125 3.29 7.52 7.04
N THR A 126 2.83 7.79 8.26
CA THR A 126 3.65 7.69 9.47
C THR A 126 3.04 6.72 10.47
N ILE A 127 3.88 6.17 11.35
CA ILE A 127 3.41 5.33 12.46
C ILE A 127 2.44 6.12 13.34
N LYS A 128 2.68 7.42 13.54
CA LYS A 128 1.76 8.31 14.25
C LYS A 128 0.37 8.33 13.62
N GLU A 129 0.26 8.65 12.34
CA GLU A 129 -1.04 8.68 11.64
C GLU A 129 -1.77 7.33 11.73
N LYS A 130 -1.01 6.24 11.63
CA LYS A 130 -1.56 4.88 11.77
C LYS A 130 -2.08 4.61 13.17
N LEU A 131 -1.38 5.03 14.21
CA LEU A 131 -1.84 4.93 15.61
C LEU A 131 -3.08 5.79 15.84
N ASP A 132 -3.09 7.02 15.33
CA ASP A 132 -4.22 7.95 15.45
C ASP A 132 -5.49 7.35 14.79
N SER A 133 -5.34 6.59 13.69
CA SER A 133 -6.47 5.89 13.05
C SER A 133 -7.11 4.78 13.90
N LEU A 134 -6.47 4.33 14.98
CA LEU A 134 -7.05 3.35 15.91
C LEU A 134 -8.05 4.00 16.88
N GLY A 135 -8.16 5.33 16.91
CA GLY A 135 -9.09 6.05 17.78
C GLY A 135 -8.79 5.94 19.28
N LYS A 136 -7.57 5.53 19.64
CA LYS A 136 -7.12 5.44 21.04
C LYS A 136 -6.34 6.68 21.42
N ALA A 137 -6.49 7.11 22.68
CA ALA A 137 -5.73 8.23 23.22
C ALA A 137 -4.23 7.88 23.33
N ALA A 138 -3.37 8.87 23.06
CA ALA A 138 -1.94 8.77 23.37
C ALA A 138 -1.72 8.68 24.88
N VAL A 139 -0.56 8.15 25.29
CA VAL A 139 -0.15 8.11 26.70
C VAL A 139 0.13 9.53 27.20
N SER A 140 -0.42 9.87 28.36
CA SER A 140 -0.16 11.14 29.06
C SER A 140 0.68 10.96 30.32
N ASP A 141 0.59 9.80 30.97
CA ASP A 141 1.39 9.43 32.15
C ASP A 141 2.34 8.29 31.78
N TRP A 142 3.55 8.68 31.36
CA TRP A 142 4.58 7.74 30.90
C TRP A 142 5.14 6.86 32.01
N LYS A 143 5.15 7.36 33.24
CA LYS A 143 5.61 6.62 34.42
C LYS A 143 4.65 5.48 34.73
N VAL A 144 3.35 5.76 34.77
CA VAL A 144 2.32 4.73 34.95
C VAL A 144 2.34 3.74 33.79
N LYS A 145 2.48 4.25 32.55
CA LYS A 145 2.54 3.38 31.39
C LYS A 145 3.72 2.42 31.44
N TYR A 146 4.93 2.93 31.70
CA TYR A 146 6.13 2.11 31.82
C TYR A 146 5.99 1.07 32.93
N GLU A 147 5.51 1.45 34.10
CA GLU A 147 5.30 0.53 35.22
C GLU A 147 4.36 -0.64 34.86
N ALA A 148 3.37 -0.39 34.00
CA ALA A 148 2.40 -1.39 33.56
C ALA A 148 2.94 -2.35 32.49
N ILE A 149 3.96 -1.96 31.73
CA ILE A 149 4.46 -2.74 30.58
C ILE A 149 5.94 -3.12 30.67
N LYS A 150 6.62 -2.76 31.78
CA LYS A 150 8.04 -3.05 31.94
C LYS A 150 8.30 -4.54 31.95
N ASP A 151 9.34 -4.90 31.22
CA ASP A 151 9.99 -6.21 31.23
C ASP A 151 11.45 -6.00 30.82
N ASP A 152 12.27 -7.05 30.94
CA ASP A 152 13.69 -6.99 30.58
C ASP A 152 13.89 -6.60 29.11
N SER A 153 13.05 -7.10 28.19
CA SER A 153 13.17 -6.80 26.75
C SER A 153 12.97 -5.32 26.44
N LEU A 154 11.91 -4.71 26.99
CA LEU A 154 11.64 -3.29 26.89
C LEU A 154 12.77 -2.49 27.54
N PHE A 155 13.20 -2.87 28.73
CA PHE A 155 14.27 -2.19 29.45
C PHE A 155 15.57 -2.18 28.63
N GLN A 156 16.02 -3.33 28.11
CA GLN A 156 17.21 -3.42 27.28
C GLN A 156 17.10 -2.55 26.02
N GLU A 157 15.90 -2.42 25.44
CA GLU A 157 15.65 -1.64 24.22
C GLU A 157 15.71 -0.13 24.47
N ILE A 158 15.24 0.35 25.63
CA ILE A 158 15.09 1.79 25.91
C ILE A 158 16.13 2.36 26.89
N LYS A 159 16.92 1.52 27.57
CA LYS A 159 17.88 1.96 28.62
C LYS A 159 18.88 3.02 28.18
N THR A 160 19.19 3.07 26.87
CA THR A 160 20.14 4.05 26.30
C THR A 160 19.47 5.38 25.94
N LEU A 161 18.15 5.49 26.05
CA LEU A 161 17.39 6.69 25.69
C LEU A 161 17.23 7.67 26.86
N ALA A 162 17.52 7.25 28.09
CA ALA A 162 17.51 8.11 29.27
C ALA A 162 18.84 8.04 30.02
N ASP A 163 19.34 9.20 30.43
CA ASP A 163 20.63 9.30 31.12
C ASP A 163 20.56 8.60 32.49
N SER A 164 21.62 7.83 32.79
CA SER A 164 21.74 7.08 34.05
C SER A 164 20.56 6.12 34.33
N PHE A 165 19.91 5.61 33.28
CA PHE A 165 18.87 4.60 33.40
C PHE A 165 19.46 3.19 33.44
N THR A 166 19.85 2.76 34.65
CA THR A 166 20.59 1.50 34.89
C THR A 166 19.76 0.41 35.56
N SER A 167 18.52 0.71 35.95
CA SER A 167 17.65 -0.23 36.66
C SER A 167 16.23 -0.20 36.10
N GLU A 168 15.71 -1.38 35.73
CA GLU A 168 14.34 -1.56 35.23
C GLU A 168 13.27 -1.00 36.18
N SER A 169 13.54 -0.96 37.50
CA SER A 169 12.58 -0.47 38.50
C SER A 169 12.47 1.05 38.58
N ASP A 170 13.36 1.81 37.93
CA ASP A 170 13.33 3.28 37.91
C ASP A 170 12.25 3.78 36.94
N LYS A 171 11.02 3.89 37.44
CA LYS A 171 9.85 4.30 36.66
C LYS A 171 9.88 5.72 36.10
N GLU A 172 10.62 6.64 36.74
CA GLU A 172 10.76 8.02 36.23
C GLU A 172 11.62 8.00 34.97
N LYS A 173 12.79 7.36 35.03
CA LYS A 173 13.67 7.22 33.87
C LYS A 173 13.09 6.29 32.81
N GLY A 174 12.44 5.20 33.21
CA GLY A 174 11.76 4.28 32.31
C GLY A 174 10.63 4.96 31.55
N GLY A 175 9.81 5.77 32.23
CA GLY A 175 8.79 6.60 31.59
C GLY A 175 9.39 7.58 30.59
N SER A 176 10.45 8.32 30.97
CA SER A 176 11.14 9.26 30.07
C SER A 176 11.76 8.57 28.84
N ALA A 177 12.38 7.40 29.03
CA ALA A 177 12.95 6.60 27.96
C ALA A 177 11.87 6.07 27.00
N LEU A 178 10.73 5.64 27.55
CA LEU A 178 9.59 5.16 26.77
C LEU A 178 8.96 6.28 25.92
N ASP A 179 8.79 7.47 26.50
CA ASP A 179 8.31 8.66 25.78
C ASP A 179 9.22 8.99 24.59
N LYS A 180 10.54 9.05 24.83
CA LYS A 180 11.53 9.27 23.76
C LYS A 180 11.49 8.19 22.68
N TRP A 181 11.32 6.93 23.07
CA TRP A 181 11.17 5.81 22.13
C TRP A 181 9.92 6.01 21.27
N CYS A 182 8.78 6.33 21.88
CA CYS A 182 7.51 6.57 21.19
C CYS A 182 7.59 7.77 20.25
N THR A 183 8.15 8.90 20.70
CA THR A 183 8.31 10.10 19.89
C THR A 183 9.19 9.83 18.66
N SER A 184 10.33 9.15 18.85
CA SER A 184 11.26 8.85 17.76
C SER A 184 10.69 7.85 16.75
N ASN A 185 9.98 6.83 17.23
CA ASN A 185 9.43 5.79 16.34
C ASN A 185 8.11 6.20 15.68
N SER A 186 7.30 7.06 16.31
CA SER A 186 6.03 7.51 15.72
C SER A 186 6.25 8.39 14.49
N ALA A 187 7.39 9.08 14.40
CA ALA A 187 7.78 9.89 13.25
C ALA A 187 8.26 9.06 12.04
N LYS A 188 8.58 7.77 12.24
CA LYS A 188 9.04 6.90 11.15
C LYS A 188 7.95 6.64 10.14
N HIS A 189 8.37 6.40 8.91
CA HIS A 189 7.45 6.14 7.84
C HIS A 189 6.96 4.69 7.81
N THR A 190 5.70 4.49 7.41
CA THR A 190 5.09 3.14 7.36
C THR A 190 5.59 2.27 6.21
N TRP A 191 6.31 2.86 5.26
CA TRP A 191 6.91 2.15 4.12
C TRP A 191 8.34 1.66 4.39
N GLU A 192 8.96 2.03 5.51
CA GLU A 192 10.29 1.55 5.89
C GLU A 192 10.25 0.05 6.23
N ASP A 193 11.33 -0.67 5.88
CA ASP A 193 11.44 -2.09 6.22
C ASP A 193 11.41 -2.27 7.74
N GLY A 194 10.47 -3.09 8.23
CA GLY A 194 10.29 -3.34 9.66
C GLY A 194 9.37 -2.34 10.38
N ALA A 195 8.81 -1.35 9.67
CA ALA A 195 7.84 -0.42 10.25
C ALA A 195 6.61 -1.13 10.83
N SER A 196 6.19 -2.27 10.26
CA SER A 196 5.11 -3.10 10.81
C SER A 196 5.42 -3.58 12.24
N GLY A 197 6.64 -4.05 12.48
CA GLY A 197 7.08 -4.48 13.81
C GLY A 197 7.15 -3.33 14.82
N ILE A 198 7.56 -2.13 14.36
CA ILE A 198 7.57 -0.93 15.20
C ILE A 198 6.14 -0.53 15.56
N PHE A 199 5.22 -0.53 14.59
CA PHE A 199 3.80 -0.24 14.82
C PHE A 199 3.18 -1.21 15.82
N GLU A 200 3.46 -2.52 15.70
CA GLU A 200 2.99 -3.53 16.65
C GLU A 200 3.44 -3.24 18.09
N LYS A 201 4.71 -2.87 18.29
CA LYS A 201 5.22 -2.43 19.59
C LYS A 201 4.56 -1.12 20.05
N ALA A 202 4.40 -0.16 19.15
CA ALA A 202 3.87 1.16 19.46
C ALA A 202 2.40 1.13 19.92
N LYS A 203 1.59 0.19 19.41
CA LYS A 203 0.21 -0.02 19.89
C LYS A 203 0.15 -0.25 21.40
N THR A 204 1.09 -1.05 21.92
CA THR A 204 1.16 -1.35 23.35
C THR A 204 1.88 -0.25 24.12
N ARG A 205 2.92 0.36 23.54
CA ARG A 205 3.82 1.30 24.24
C ARG A 205 3.30 2.73 24.30
N CYS A 206 2.69 3.21 23.21
CA CYS A 206 2.44 4.64 23.00
C CYS A 206 0.97 5.05 23.11
N LEU A 207 0.05 4.08 23.20
CA LEU A 207 -1.37 4.31 23.41
C LEU A 207 -1.76 4.04 24.86
N SER A 208 -2.71 4.80 25.37
CA SER A 208 -3.34 4.56 26.66
C SER A 208 -4.02 3.18 26.67
N ASN A 209 -4.06 2.57 27.85
CA ASN A 209 -4.66 1.24 28.06
C ASN A 209 -6.17 1.25 27.78
#